data_AF-A0A7J7JM43-F1
#
_entry.id   AF-A0A7J7JM43-F1
#
_cell.length_a   1.000
_cell.length_b   1.000
_cell.length_c   1.000
_cell.angle_alpha   90.00
_cell.angle_beta   90.00
_cell.angle_gamma   90.00
#
_symmetry.space_group_name_H-M   'P 1'
#
loop_
_entity.id
_entity.type
_entity.pdbx_description
1 polymer ?
#
loop_
_entity_poly.entity_id
_entity_poly.type
_entity_poly.pdbx_seq_one_letter_code
_entity_poly.pdbx_strand_id
1 'polypeptide(L)'
;MHLHYIVICLQSIQILRIFKIFQYASLIDGLMVMMLTLKACLKELFLLVMYLLIAMFIFATSVSFLELQSEMGVGVPDCVYGYWWAIITMTTVGYGDFYPSTVGGYFVGVLCAISGIILTALPVAIIGSHFNVYWEHNRKRRRLLFAALKKKHKQKNISAGTTTSDISKLNSQE
;
A
#
# COMPACT_ATOMS: atom_id res chain seq x y z
N MET A 1 -0.80 4.82 -39.63
CA MET A 1 -2.04 4.96 -38.84
C MET A 1 -2.54 3.59 -38.36
N HIS A 2 -3.07 2.71 -39.22
CA HIS A 2 -3.64 1.41 -38.80
C HIS A 2 -2.67 0.47 -38.07
N LEU A 3 -1.40 0.41 -38.46
CA LEU A 3 -0.39 -0.41 -37.77
C LEU A 3 -0.13 0.06 -36.32
N HIS A 4 -0.22 1.37 -36.08
CA HIS A 4 0.01 1.96 -34.75
C HIS A 4 -1.13 1.59 -33.79
N TYR A 5 -2.38 1.63 -34.27
CA TYR A 5 -3.54 1.18 -33.49
C TYR A 5 -3.49 -0.32 -33.17
N ILE A 6 -3.01 -1.15 -34.10
CA ILE A 6 -2.86 -2.60 -33.88
C ILE A 6 -1.81 -2.89 -32.79
N VAL A 7 -0.66 -2.19 -32.81
CA VAL A 7 0.37 -2.35 -31.76
C VAL A 7 -0.13 -1.90 -30.39
N ILE A 8 -0.84 -0.77 -30.31
CA ILE A 8 -1.45 -0.28 -29.05
C ILE A 8 -2.49 -1.27 -28.51
N CYS A 9 -3.32 -1.86 -29.38
CA CYS A 9 -4.29 -2.90 -29.00
C CYS A 9 -3.60 -4.17 -28.48
N LEU A 10 -2.50 -4.61 -29.11
CA LEU A 10 -1.73 -5.78 -28.68
C LEU A 10 -1.04 -5.56 -27.31
N GLN A 11 -0.51 -4.36 -27.06
CA GLN A 11 0.04 -3.99 -25.75
C GLN A 11 -1.04 -3.96 -24.67
N SER A 12 -2.22 -3.44 -25.01
CA SER A 12 -3.39 -3.40 -24.11
C SER A 12 -3.84 -4.80 -23.67
N ILE A 13 -3.74 -5.81 -24.55
CA ILE A 13 -4.03 -7.22 -24.22
C ILE A 13 -3.01 -7.83 -23.24
N GLN A 14 -1.75 -7.40 -23.27
CA GLN A 14 -0.74 -7.87 -22.32
C GLN A 14 -0.99 -7.35 -20.89
N ILE A 15 -1.52 -6.12 -20.78
CA ILE A 15 -1.91 -5.52 -19.49
C ILE A 15 -3.02 -6.35 -18.82
N LEU A 16 -3.93 -6.96 -19.59
CA LEU A 16 -4.95 -7.89 -19.07
C LEU A 16 -4.34 -9.16 -18.44
N ARG A 17 -3.15 -9.61 -18.85
CA ARG A 17 -2.44 -10.73 -18.19
C ARG A 17 -1.91 -10.35 -16.81
N ILE A 18 -1.48 -9.11 -16.64
CA ILE A 18 -1.12 -8.55 -15.32
C ILE A 18 -2.34 -8.49 -14.39
N PHE A 19 -3.53 -8.21 -14.94
CA PHE A 19 -4.77 -8.30 -14.17
C PHE A 19 -5.08 -9.74 -13.72
N LYS A 20 -4.71 -10.76 -14.51
CA LYS A 20 -4.76 -12.16 -14.06
C LYS A 20 -3.74 -12.49 -12.96
N ILE A 21 -2.64 -11.76 -12.84
CA ILE A 21 -1.71 -11.90 -11.71
C ILE A 21 -2.39 -11.54 -10.38
N PHE A 22 -3.28 -10.53 -10.38
CA PHE A 22 -4.14 -10.20 -9.24
C PHE A 22 -5.09 -11.36 -8.88
N GLN A 23 -5.45 -12.18 -9.86
CA GLN A 23 -6.29 -13.36 -9.66
C GLN A 23 -5.52 -14.52 -9.02
N TYR A 24 -4.26 -14.76 -9.40
CA TYR A 24 -3.38 -15.73 -8.70
C TYR A 24 -3.05 -15.29 -7.27
N ALA A 25 -3.00 -13.98 -7.06
CA ALA A 25 -2.94 -13.34 -5.76
C ALA A 25 -4.09 -13.81 -4.84
N SER A 26 -5.31 -13.99 -5.36
CA SER A 26 -6.46 -14.54 -4.62
C SER A 26 -6.37 -16.04 -4.28
N LEU A 27 -5.42 -16.78 -4.87
CA LEU A 27 -5.21 -18.20 -4.58
C LEU A 27 -4.38 -18.41 -3.30
N ILE A 28 -3.70 -17.36 -2.85
CA ILE A 28 -2.91 -17.35 -1.62
C ILE A 28 -3.82 -16.79 -0.53
N ASP A 29 -4.25 -17.62 0.43
CA ASP A 29 -5.12 -17.21 1.55
C ASP A 29 -4.58 -15.97 2.30
N GLY A 30 -3.26 -15.78 2.31
CA GLY A 30 -2.59 -14.62 2.89
C GLY A 30 -2.88 -13.30 2.19
N LEU A 31 -3.17 -13.31 0.88
CA LEU A 31 -3.37 -12.08 0.12
C LEU A 31 -4.84 -11.63 0.07
N MET A 32 -5.80 -12.54 0.15
CA MET A 32 -7.23 -12.18 0.33
C MET A 32 -7.41 -11.41 1.64
N VAL A 33 -6.76 -11.92 2.69
CA VAL A 33 -6.63 -11.28 3.99
C VAL A 33 -6.00 -9.89 3.86
N MET A 34 -4.91 -9.75 3.09
CA MET A 34 -4.25 -8.46 2.87
C MET A 34 -5.14 -7.48 2.11
N MET A 35 -5.86 -7.92 1.06
CA MET A 35 -6.82 -7.13 0.29
C MET A 35 -8.01 -6.65 1.13
N LEU A 36 -8.54 -7.50 2.01
CA LEU A 36 -9.61 -7.11 2.94
C LEU A 36 -9.12 -6.01 3.90
N THR A 37 -7.88 -6.14 4.37
CA THR A 37 -7.23 -5.15 5.24
C THR A 37 -6.96 -3.84 4.49
N LEU A 38 -6.55 -3.93 3.23
CA LEU A 38 -6.28 -2.79 2.36
C LEU A 38 -7.58 -2.05 1.99
N LYS A 39 -8.68 -2.78 1.75
CA LYS A 39 -10.02 -2.19 1.59
C LYS A 39 -10.51 -1.50 2.87
N ALA A 40 -10.23 -2.09 4.03
CA ALA A 40 -10.56 -1.47 5.32
C ALA A 40 -9.80 -0.15 5.54
N CYS A 41 -8.53 -0.10 5.13
CA CYS A 41 -7.69 1.10 5.23
C CYS A 41 -7.83 2.03 4.01
N LEU A 42 -8.60 1.65 2.97
CA LEU A 42 -8.71 2.41 1.73
C LEU A 42 -9.30 3.79 1.97
N LYS A 43 -10.25 3.91 2.92
CA LYS A 43 -10.85 5.20 3.27
C LYS A 43 -9.83 6.15 3.91
N GLU A 44 -8.99 5.64 4.80
CA GLU A 44 -7.93 6.41 5.47
C GLU A 44 -6.81 6.78 4.50
N LEU A 45 -6.40 5.82 3.65
CA LEU A 45 -5.42 6.04 2.59
C LEU A 45 -5.93 7.07 1.56
N PHE A 46 -7.19 6.96 1.15
CA PHE A 46 -7.81 7.89 0.21
C PHE A 46 -7.87 9.31 0.77
N LEU A 47 -8.20 9.46 2.05
CA LEU A 47 -8.20 10.77 2.72
C LEU A 47 -6.80 11.38 2.75
N LEU A 48 -5.77 10.57 2.98
CA LEU A 48 -4.39 11.02 2.96
C LEU A 48 -3.91 11.39 1.54
N VAL A 49 -4.22 10.57 0.55
CA VAL A 49 -3.91 10.87 -0.86
C VAL A 49 -4.62 12.16 -1.30
N MET A 50 -5.86 12.38 -0.88
CA MET A 50 -6.56 13.65 -1.14
C MET A 50 -5.86 14.84 -0.49
N TYR A 51 -5.37 14.69 0.74
CA TYR A 51 -4.57 15.73 1.40
C TYR A 51 -3.25 16.01 0.67
N LEU A 52 -2.55 14.97 0.20
CA LEU A 52 -1.36 15.09 -0.64
C LEU A 52 -1.65 15.84 -1.95
N LEU A 53 -2.74 15.50 -2.65
CA LEU A 53 -3.12 16.14 -3.91
C LEU A 53 -3.44 17.63 -3.74
N ILE A 54 -4.10 18.00 -2.64
CA ILE A 54 -4.36 19.40 -2.31
C ILE A 54 -3.04 20.15 -2.07
N ALA A 55 -2.12 19.57 -1.29
CA ALA A 55 -0.80 20.16 -1.07
C ALA A 55 -0.02 20.35 -2.39
N MET A 56 -0.02 19.34 -3.26
CA MET A 56 0.59 19.39 -4.59
C MET A 56 0.01 20.51 -5.45
N PHE A 57 -1.31 20.68 -5.45
CA PHE A 57 -1.98 21.72 -6.21
C PHE A 57 -1.60 23.14 -5.74
N ILE A 58 -1.46 23.34 -4.42
CA ILE A 58 -1.03 24.62 -3.83
C ILE A 58 0.41 24.93 -4.25
N PHE A 59 1.33 23.98 -4.09
CA PHE A 59 2.73 24.18 -4.46
C PHE A 59 2.92 24.42 -5.96
N ALA A 60 2.22 23.64 -6.81
CA ALA A 60 2.22 23.83 -8.26
C ALA A 60 1.79 25.24 -8.66
N THR A 61 0.67 25.71 -8.10
CA THR A 61 0.13 27.04 -8.38
C THR A 61 1.08 28.14 -7.91
N SER A 62 1.68 27.99 -6.72
CA SER A 62 2.62 28.97 -6.17
C SER A 62 3.89 29.10 -7.01
N VAL A 63 4.45 27.99 -7.52
CA VAL A 63 5.64 28.03 -8.38
C VAL A 63 5.30 28.61 -9.75
N SER A 64 4.19 28.19 -10.37
CA SER A 64 3.76 28.77 -11.64
C SER A 64 3.48 30.27 -11.54
N PHE A 65 2.94 30.76 -10.43
CA PHE A 65 2.73 32.19 -10.21
C PHE A 65 4.05 32.97 -10.12
N LEU A 66 5.04 32.43 -9.39
CA LEU A 66 6.34 33.08 -9.24
C LEU A 66 7.15 33.10 -10.54
N GLU A 67 7.08 32.02 -11.33
CA GLU A 67 7.76 31.95 -12.63
C GLU A 67 7.07 32.84 -13.68
N LEU A 68 5.73 32.93 -13.69
CA LEU A 68 4.99 33.82 -14.61
C LEU A 68 5.27 35.30 -14.33
N GLN A 69 5.56 35.64 -13.07
CA GLN A 69 5.94 37.00 -12.68
C GLN A 69 7.40 37.34 -13.06
N SER A 70 8.22 36.36 -13.43
CA SER A 70 9.59 36.58 -13.86
C SER A 70 9.72 36.59 -15.39
N GLU A 71 10.33 37.63 -15.96
CA GLU A 71 10.53 37.75 -17.41
C GLU A 71 11.66 36.85 -17.96
N MET A 72 12.24 36.02 -17.11
CA MET A 72 13.26 35.03 -17.47
C MET A 72 12.54 33.81 -18.07
N GLY A 73 12.19 33.87 -19.35
CA GLY A 73 11.42 32.84 -20.09
C GLY A 73 12.10 31.47 -20.26
N VAL A 74 12.78 30.96 -19.22
CA VAL A 74 13.56 29.71 -19.21
C VAL A 74 13.05 28.70 -18.15
N GLY A 75 12.06 29.09 -17.34
CA GLY A 75 11.47 28.27 -16.30
C GLY A 75 10.32 27.38 -16.77
N VAL A 76 9.35 27.15 -15.90
CA VAL A 76 8.18 26.29 -16.17
C VAL A 76 7.18 27.03 -17.07
N PRO A 77 6.95 26.60 -18.32
CA PRO A 77 6.27 27.44 -19.31
C PRO A 77 4.74 27.53 -19.13
N ASP A 78 4.11 26.47 -18.61
CA ASP A 78 2.66 26.44 -18.36
C ASP A 78 2.32 25.86 -16.97
N CYS A 79 1.13 26.20 -16.46
CA CYS A 79 0.56 25.63 -15.23
C CYS A 79 0.57 24.08 -15.24
N VAL A 80 0.38 23.47 -16.42
CA VAL A 80 0.41 22.00 -16.58
C VAL A 80 1.81 21.44 -16.29
N TYR A 81 2.87 22.11 -16.75
CA TYR A 81 4.24 21.72 -16.46
C TYR A 81 4.61 22.01 -15.00
N GLY A 82 4.01 23.03 -14.37
CA GLY A 82 4.17 23.31 -12.94
C GLY A 82 3.55 22.22 -12.07
N TYR A 83 2.39 21.71 -12.50
CA TYR A 83 1.76 20.56 -11.88
C TYR A 83 2.60 19.29 -12.03
N TRP A 84 3.11 19.01 -13.23
CA TRP A 84 4.03 17.90 -13.46
C TRP A 84 5.27 17.99 -12.57
N TRP A 85 5.93 19.15 -12.52
CA TRP A 85 7.09 19.39 -11.66
C TRP A 85 6.76 19.19 -10.18
N ALA A 86 5.63 19.69 -9.69
CA ALA A 86 5.21 19.50 -8.31
C ALA A 86 4.94 18.03 -7.97
N ILE A 87 4.34 17.26 -8.91
CA ILE A 87 4.15 15.81 -8.76
C ILE A 87 5.48 15.11 -8.59
N ILE A 88 6.42 15.29 -9.52
CA ILE A 88 7.69 14.55 -9.52
C ILE A 88 8.58 14.97 -8.35
N THR A 89 8.46 16.21 -7.87
CA THR A 89 9.21 16.74 -6.72
C THR A 89 8.64 16.21 -5.41
N MET A 90 7.32 16.27 -5.18
CA MET A 90 6.71 15.73 -3.97
C MET A 90 6.81 14.20 -3.88
N THR A 91 6.81 13.51 -5.03
CA THR A 91 7.05 12.05 -5.09
C THR A 91 8.53 11.68 -5.05
N THR A 92 9.44 12.66 -4.91
CA THR A 92 10.90 12.48 -4.84
C THR A 92 11.53 11.82 -6.08
N VAL A 93 10.82 11.78 -7.21
CA VAL A 93 11.34 11.26 -8.49
C VAL A 93 12.35 12.23 -9.09
N GLY A 94 11.99 13.52 -9.16
CA GLY A 94 12.89 14.60 -9.55
C GLY A 94 13.61 14.39 -10.89
N TYR A 95 12.87 14.23 -12.00
CA TYR A 95 13.49 14.06 -13.34
C TYR A 95 14.40 15.22 -13.73
N GLY A 96 14.12 16.44 -13.26
CA GLY A 96 14.92 17.63 -13.57
C GLY A 96 14.72 18.16 -14.99
N ASP A 97 13.66 17.72 -15.68
CA ASP A 97 13.22 18.19 -16.99
C ASP A 97 12.71 19.64 -16.94
N PHE A 98 12.01 20.00 -15.87
CA PHE A 98 11.61 21.36 -15.56
C PHE A 98 12.06 21.70 -14.14
N TYR A 99 12.44 22.95 -13.90
CA TYR A 99 12.78 23.45 -12.57
C TYR A 99 12.49 24.95 -12.48
N PRO A 100 12.11 25.44 -11.29
CA PRO A 100 11.94 26.87 -11.07
C PRO A 100 13.29 27.57 -11.27
N SER A 101 13.30 28.64 -12.05
CA SER A 101 14.51 29.45 -12.28
C SER A 101 14.57 30.68 -11.38
N THR A 102 13.47 31.01 -10.70
CA THR A 102 13.38 32.16 -9.79
C THR A 102 13.86 31.84 -8.38
N VAL A 103 14.46 32.84 -7.71
CA VAL A 103 14.89 32.72 -6.30
C VAL A 103 13.71 32.34 -5.38
N GLY A 104 12.53 32.91 -5.62
CA GLY A 104 11.30 32.55 -4.90
C GLY A 104 10.84 31.13 -5.19
N GLY A 105 10.89 30.69 -6.45
CA GLY A 105 10.54 29.34 -6.86
C GLY A 105 11.46 28.28 -6.25
N TYR A 106 12.76 28.56 -6.10
CA TYR A 106 13.69 27.69 -5.37
C TYR A 106 13.33 27.53 -3.90
N PHE A 107 12.96 28.61 -3.21
CA PHE A 107 12.52 28.54 -1.82
C PHE A 107 11.26 27.68 -1.67
N VAL A 108 10.28 27.89 -2.55
CA VAL A 108 9.06 27.08 -2.60
C VAL A 108 9.38 25.62 -2.95
N GLY A 109 10.36 25.36 -3.82
CA GLY A 109 10.81 24.02 -4.16
C GLY A 109 11.45 23.25 -3.01
N VAL A 110 12.25 23.92 -2.18
CA VAL A 110 12.79 23.30 -0.95
C VAL A 110 11.66 22.95 0.03
N LEU A 111 10.69 23.86 0.22
CA LEU A 111 9.51 23.59 1.06
C LEU A 111 8.64 22.45 0.50
N CYS A 112 8.49 22.39 -0.82
CA CYS A 112 7.79 21.33 -1.54
C CYS A 112 8.46 19.96 -1.32
N ALA A 113 9.79 19.89 -1.42
CA ALA A 113 10.54 18.65 -1.20
C ALA A 113 10.43 18.16 0.25
N ILE A 114 10.63 19.05 1.23
CA ILE A 114 10.52 18.70 2.66
C ILE A 114 9.09 18.26 3.00
N SER A 115 8.09 19.01 2.56
CA SER A 115 6.69 18.64 2.80
C SER A 115 6.33 17.32 2.12
N GLY A 116 6.79 17.05 0.91
CA GLY A 116 6.61 15.76 0.23
C GLY A 116 7.08 14.57 1.06
N ILE A 117 8.28 14.65 1.65
CA ILE A 117 8.82 13.58 2.50
C ILE A 117 7.98 13.40 3.77
N ILE A 118 7.61 14.49 4.44
CA ILE A 118 6.79 14.45 5.67
C ILE A 118 5.41 13.84 5.37
N LEU A 119 4.75 14.32 4.30
CA LEU A 119 3.42 13.84 3.93
C LEU A 119 3.44 12.38 3.43
N THR A 120 4.53 11.91 2.80
CA THR A 120 4.66 10.50 2.36
C THR A 120 5.07 9.55 3.48
N ALA A 121 5.70 10.04 4.56
CA ALA A 121 6.01 9.24 5.74
C ALA A 121 4.76 8.84 6.54
N LEU A 122 3.77 9.75 6.65
CA LEU A 122 2.52 9.51 7.36
C LEU A 122 1.69 8.31 6.86
N PRO A 123 1.42 8.12 5.55
CA PRO A 123 0.66 6.97 5.05
C PRO A 123 1.41 5.68 5.29
N VAL A 124 2.73 5.67 5.11
CA VAL A 124 3.57 4.50 5.38
C VAL A 124 3.46 4.11 6.86
N ALA A 125 3.52 5.08 7.77
CA ALA A 125 3.37 4.85 9.20
C ALA A 125 1.96 4.35 9.57
N ILE A 126 0.90 4.93 9.00
CA ILE A 126 -0.49 4.50 9.20
C ILE A 126 -0.64 3.06 8.72
N ILE A 127 -0.25 2.74 7.48
CA ILE A 127 -0.29 1.38 6.93
C ILE A 127 0.47 0.40 7.83
N GLY A 128 1.66 0.79 8.32
CA GLY A 128 2.44 -0.02 9.26
C GLY A 128 1.72 -0.30 10.58
N SER A 129 1.04 0.70 11.14
CA SER A 129 0.23 0.55 12.36
C SER A 129 -0.95 -0.40 12.16
N HIS A 130 -1.74 -0.21 11.09
CA HIS A 130 -2.87 -1.10 10.78
C HIS A 130 -2.42 -2.53 10.49
N PHE A 131 -1.28 -2.70 9.80
CA PHE A 131 -0.68 -4.01 9.57
C PHE A 131 -0.29 -4.67 10.89
N ASN A 132 0.35 -3.94 11.81
CA ASN A 132 0.73 -4.47 13.12
C ASN A 132 -0.49 -4.93 13.93
N VAL A 133 -1.56 -4.14 13.97
CA VAL A 133 -2.82 -4.50 14.63
C VAL A 133 -3.42 -5.77 14.01
N TYR A 134 -3.49 -5.83 12.69
CA TYR A 134 -4.03 -6.97 11.97
C TYR A 134 -3.19 -8.25 12.17
N TRP A 135 -1.87 -8.12 12.18
CA TRP A 135 -0.94 -9.22 12.45
C TRP A 135 -1.04 -9.74 13.88
N GLU A 136 -1.14 -8.84 14.85
CA GLU A 136 -1.29 -9.21 16.25
C GLU A 136 -2.58 -9.99 16.48
N HIS A 137 -3.68 -9.54 15.86
CA HIS A 137 -4.99 -10.20 15.95
C HIS A 137 -4.96 -11.62 15.37
N ASN A 138 -4.34 -11.78 14.20
CA ASN A 138 -4.15 -13.10 13.59
C ASN A 138 -3.21 -14.01 14.40
N ARG A 139 -2.16 -13.45 15.01
CA ARG A 139 -1.22 -14.21 15.85
C ARG A 139 -1.90 -14.73 17.10
N LYS A 140 -2.74 -13.92 17.77
CA LYS A 140 -3.54 -14.34 18.93
C LYS A 140 -4.51 -15.46 18.57
N ARG A 141 -5.25 -15.33 17.45
CA ARG A 141 -6.21 -16.35 17.00
C ARG A 141 -5.54 -17.69 16.68
N ARG A 142 -4.39 -17.68 16.00
CA ARG A 142 -3.61 -18.92 15.74
C ARG A 142 -3.15 -19.57 17.04
N ARG A 143 -2.62 -18.80 18.00
CA ARG A 143 -2.20 -19.32 19.32
C ARG A 143 -3.34 -19.97 20.08
N LEU A 144 -4.53 -19.36 20.09
CA LEU A 144 -5.72 -19.93 20.73
C LEU A 144 -6.17 -21.23 20.05
N LEU A 145 -6.16 -21.29 18.72
CA LEU A 145 -6.46 -22.51 17.97
C LEU A 145 -5.47 -23.64 18.30
N PHE A 146 -4.16 -23.36 18.32
CA PHE A 146 -3.15 -24.35 18.71
C PHE A 146 -3.32 -24.82 20.16
N ALA A 147 -3.65 -23.92 21.10
CA ALA A 147 -3.92 -24.29 22.49
C ALA A 147 -5.17 -25.17 22.62
N ALA A 148 -6.24 -24.87 21.88
CA ALA A 148 -7.46 -25.67 21.86
C ALA A 148 -7.23 -27.05 21.23
N LEU A 149 -6.45 -27.14 20.15
CA LEU A 149 -6.05 -28.41 19.53
C LEU A 149 -5.21 -29.26 20.48
N LYS A 150 -4.25 -28.66 21.21
CA LYS A 150 -3.42 -29.37 22.20
C LYS A 150 -4.26 -29.92 23.35
N LYS A 151 -5.26 -29.16 23.83
CA LYS A 151 -6.23 -29.64 24.83
C LYS A 151 -7.05 -30.83 24.31
N LYS A 152 -7.60 -30.73 23.09
CA LYS A 152 -8.34 -31.84 22.45
C LYS A 152 -7.49 -33.09 22.32
N HIS A 153 -6.22 -32.96 21.91
CA HIS A 153 -5.32 -34.12 21.76
C HIS A 153 -5.01 -34.76 23.12
N LYS A 154 -4.72 -33.95 24.14
CA LYS A 154 -4.49 -34.45 25.51
C LYS A 154 -5.71 -35.19 26.04
N GLN A 155 -6.91 -34.66 25.80
CA GLN A 155 -8.16 -35.26 26.29
C GLN A 155 -8.53 -36.56 25.56
N LYS A 156 -8.28 -36.63 24.24
CA LYS A 156 -8.45 -37.87 23.47
C LYS A 156 -7.51 -38.97 23.94
N ASN A 157 -6.24 -38.65 24.25
CA ASN A 157 -5.29 -39.63 24.78
C ASN A 157 -5.66 -40.12 26.19
N ILE A 158 -6.26 -39.26 27.03
CA ILE A 158 -6.74 -39.67 28.36
C ILE A 158 -7.95 -40.61 28.24
N SER A 159 -8.95 -40.29 27.41
CA SER A 159 -10.08 -41.20 27.20
C SER A 159 -9.66 -42.55 26.59
N ALA A 160 -8.73 -42.56 25.63
CA ALA A 160 -8.23 -43.82 25.05
C ALA A 160 -7.44 -44.66 26.07
N GLY A 161 -6.64 -44.01 26.94
CA GLY A 161 -5.92 -44.68 28.02
C GLY A 161 -6.83 -45.36 29.03
N THR A 162 -7.92 -44.68 29.45
CA THR A 162 -8.90 -45.22 30.41
C THR A 162 -9.68 -46.41 29.83
N THR A 163 -10.14 -46.33 28.57
CA THR A 163 -10.86 -47.44 27.94
C THR A 163 -9.99 -48.69 27.77
N THR A 164 -8.69 -48.53 27.45
CA THR A 164 -7.79 -49.68 27.29
C THR A 164 -7.43 -50.31 28.64
N SER A 165 -7.29 -49.49 29.70
CA SER A 165 -7.06 -50.00 31.05
C SER A 165 -8.27 -50.73 31.62
N ASP A 166 -9.48 -50.26 31.36
CA ASP A 166 -10.71 -50.90 31.85
C ASP A 166 -10.96 -52.24 31.13
N ILE A 167 -10.71 -52.32 29.82
CA ILE A 167 -10.76 -53.57 29.05
C ILE A 167 -9.70 -54.57 29.55
N SER A 168 -8.47 -54.11 29.86
CA SER A 168 -7.41 -54.99 30.37
C SER A 168 -7.69 -55.55 31.77
N LYS A 169 -8.38 -54.79 32.63
CA LYS A 169 -8.78 -55.25 33.97
C LYS A 169 -9.92 -56.25 33.90
N LEU A 170 -10.89 -56.04 33.01
CA LEU A 170 -11.99 -56.98 32.77
C LEU A 170 -11.49 -58.34 32.26
N ASN A 171 -10.50 -58.34 31.36
CA ASN A 171 -9.94 -59.58 30.79
C ASN A 171 -8.91 -60.30 31.70
N SER A 172 -8.62 -59.76 32.89
CA SER A 172 -7.72 -60.35 33.89
C SER A 172 -8.46 -60.95 35.10
N GLN A 173 -9.79 -60.85 35.09
CA GLN A 173 -10.70 -61.39 36.10
C GLN A 173 -11.47 -62.63 35.62
N GLU A 174 -11.31 -63.00 34.34
CA GLU A 174 -11.66 -64.33 33.78
C GLU A 174 -10.41 -65.21 33.72
#